data_AF-V5F5Z9-F1
#
_entry.id   AF-V5F5Z9-F1
#
_cell.length_a   1.000
_cell.length_b   1.000
_cell.length_c   1.000
_cell.angle_alpha   90.00
_cell.angle_beta   90.00
_cell.angle_gamma   90.00
#
_symmetry.space_group_name_H-M   'P 1'
#
loop_
_entity.id
_entity.type
_entity.pdbx_description
1 polymer ?
#
loop_
_entity_poly.entity_id
_entity_poly.type
_entity_poly.pdbx_seq_one_letter_code
_entity_poly.pdbx_strand_id
1 'polypeptide(L)'
;MALCAIATAEKAGDRQAGLTAAINQLQGGQNIIAKIIHALWFPFLLLLITGYIGVYVSDKILASVTVNGIGDTVNHWVSTYGLIIAITIIIIFIAIAFALPTLTGQQRDVLDNWPIFSLYKTATAASVLNTLGNLLACGLKLDDALAEMEQQRSTYIRDHIAKMRQQRIGQTNLGCVIDTGLLLPFELSTLKILGSHSDYAPLLLRSAENHQLNVKKRLTRMSNLLNKMGLLVVILLLGCLIGTAMSQLLSTVNF
;
A
#
# COMPACT_ATOMS: atom_id res chain seq x y z
N MET A 1 -4.45 9.40 -22.02
CA MET A 1 -4.34 7.93 -21.89
C MET A 1 -5.58 7.18 -22.39
N ALA A 2 -6.80 7.40 -21.88
CA ALA A 2 -8.02 6.76 -22.42
C ALA A 2 -8.23 7.03 -23.94
N LEU A 3 -7.87 8.24 -24.39
CA LEU A 3 -7.87 8.62 -25.81
C LEU A 3 -6.92 7.79 -26.69
N CYS A 4 -5.75 7.38 -26.17
CA CYS A 4 -4.80 6.56 -26.93
C CYS A 4 -5.31 5.13 -27.10
N ALA A 5 -5.88 4.53 -26.04
CA ALA A 5 -6.48 3.20 -26.10
C ALA A 5 -7.63 3.13 -27.12
N ILE A 6 -8.46 4.18 -27.19
CA ILE A 6 -9.55 4.31 -28.16
C ILE A 6 -8.99 4.48 -29.59
N ALA A 7 -7.97 5.33 -29.78
CA ALA A 7 -7.35 5.55 -31.09
C ALA A 7 -6.62 4.31 -31.63
N THR A 8 -6.04 3.47 -30.76
CA THR A 8 -5.44 2.18 -31.15
C THR A 8 -6.46 1.09 -31.39
N ALA A 9 -7.58 1.09 -30.66
CA ALA A 9 -8.72 0.21 -30.94
C ALA A 9 -9.28 0.47 -32.34
N GLU A 10 -9.36 1.75 -32.72
CA GLU A 10 -9.83 2.17 -34.04
C GLU A 10 -8.85 1.80 -35.16
N LYS A 11 -7.53 1.90 -34.94
CA LYS A 11 -6.53 1.47 -35.92
C LYS A 11 -6.45 -0.05 -36.10
N ALA A 12 -6.80 -0.84 -35.08
CA ALA A 12 -6.70 -2.31 -35.11
C ALA A 12 -7.98 -3.02 -35.58
N GLY A 13 -9.08 -2.31 -35.84
CA GLY A 13 -10.35 -2.89 -36.30
C GLY A 13 -11.15 -3.63 -35.22
N ASP A 14 -10.61 -3.79 -34.02
CA ASP A 14 -11.26 -4.44 -32.87
C ASP A 14 -11.57 -3.42 -31.77
N ARG A 15 -12.67 -2.68 -32.00
CA ARG A 15 -13.20 -1.69 -31.05
C ARG A 15 -13.48 -2.29 -29.67
N GLN A 16 -13.80 -3.58 -29.60
CA GLN A 16 -14.20 -4.25 -28.36
C GLN A 16 -12.98 -4.52 -27.46
N ALA A 17 -11.84 -4.92 -28.05
CA ALA A 17 -10.58 -5.08 -27.33
C ALA A 17 -10.08 -3.77 -26.72
N GLY A 18 -10.12 -2.66 -27.46
CA GLY A 18 -9.64 -1.38 -26.93
C GLY A 18 -10.60 -0.70 -25.96
N LEU A 19 -11.92 -0.89 -26.09
CA LEU A 19 -12.88 -0.47 -25.06
C LEU A 19 -12.66 -1.26 -23.76
N THR A 20 -12.41 -2.57 -23.87
CA THR A 20 -12.14 -3.44 -22.71
C THR A 20 -10.82 -3.08 -22.04
N ALA A 21 -9.78 -2.75 -22.81
CA ALA A 21 -8.53 -2.23 -22.27
C ALA A 21 -8.74 -0.87 -21.56
N ALA A 22 -9.50 0.04 -22.16
CA ALA A 22 -9.84 1.32 -21.54
C ALA A 22 -10.67 1.15 -20.25
N ILE A 23 -11.65 0.23 -20.23
CA ILE A 23 -12.46 -0.09 -19.05
C ILE A 23 -11.59 -0.72 -17.96
N ASN A 24 -10.75 -1.70 -18.28
CA ASN A 24 -9.81 -2.32 -17.34
C ASN A 24 -8.82 -1.30 -16.77
N GLN A 25 -8.45 -0.30 -17.57
CA GLN A 25 -7.56 0.79 -17.14
C GLN A 25 -8.28 1.83 -16.28
N LEU A 26 -9.54 2.15 -16.57
CA LEU A 26 -10.40 3.03 -15.75
C LEU A 26 -10.79 2.35 -14.42
N GLN A 27 -11.16 1.07 -14.43
CA GLN A 27 -11.37 0.25 -13.24
C GLN A 27 -10.04 0.00 -12.48
N GLY A 28 -8.94 -0.05 -13.22
CA GLY A 28 -7.59 -0.17 -12.69
C GLY A 28 -7.06 1.09 -12.02
N GLY A 29 -7.70 2.25 -12.22
CA GLY A 29 -7.34 3.59 -11.74
C GLY A 29 -6.59 3.57 -10.40
N GLN A 30 -5.27 3.60 -10.50
CA GLN A 30 -4.33 3.25 -9.45
C GLN A 30 -4.15 4.40 -8.45
N ASN A 31 -5.17 4.69 -7.64
CA ASN A 31 -4.89 5.25 -6.32
C ASN A 31 -4.31 4.14 -5.43
N ILE A 32 -3.02 3.83 -5.67
CA ILE A 32 -2.23 2.86 -4.90
C ILE A 32 -2.34 3.20 -3.41
N ILE A 33 -2.28 4.49 -3.09
CA ILE A 33 -2.46 5.02 -1.74
C ILE A 33 -3.83 4.63 -1.18
N ALA A 34 -4.92 4.81 -1.95
CA ALA A 34 -6.26 4.44 -1.49
C ALA A 34 -6.41 2.92 -1.29
N LYS A 35 -5.79 2.08 -2.12
CA LYS A 35 -5.80 0.62 -1.94
C LYS A 35 -5.03 0.20 -0.69
N ILE A 36 -3.90 0.85 -0.39
CA ILE A 36 -3.13 0.62 0.83
C ILE A 36 -3.94 1.08 2.06
N ILE A 37 -4.53 2.28 2.02
CA ILE A 37 -5.37 2.80 3.11
C ILE A 37 -6.58 1.89 3.36
N HIS A 38 -7.29 1.45 2.32
CA HIS A 38 -8.39 0.50 2.45
C HIS A 38 -7.96 -0.87 2.99
N ALA A 39 -6.71 -1.27 2.86
CA ALA A 39 -6.22 -2.49 3.47
C ALA A 39 -5.92 -2.33 4.97
N LEU A 40 -5.59 -1.12 5.42
CA LEU A 40 -5.21 -0.84 6.82
C LEU A 40 -6.33 -0.23 7.68
N TRP A 41 -7.39 0.35 7.11
CA TRP A 41 -8.42 1.01 7.92
C TRP A 41 -9.22 0.05 8.81
N PHE A 42 -9.49 -1.19 8.34
CA PHE A 42 -10.27 -2.18 9.09
C PHE A 42 -9.64 -2.59 10.43
N PRO A 43 -8.37 -3.06 10.48
CA PRO A 43 -7.74 -3.39 11.76
C PRO A 43 -7.55 -2.15 12.65
N PHE A 44 -7.36 -0.97 12.06
CA PHE A 44 -7.26 0.27 12.80
C PHE A 44 -8.59 0.64 13.49
N LEU A 45 -9.70 0.58 12.76
CA LEU A 45 -11.03 0.86 13.30
C LEU A 45 -11.44 -0.17 14.37
N LEU A 46 -11.09 -1.43 14.17
CA LEU A 46 -11.30 -2.49 15.15
C LEU A 46 -10.56 -2.20 16.46
N LEU A 47 -9.30 -1.74 16.39
CA LEU A 47 -8.55 -1.32 17.59
C LEU A 47 -9.17 -0.10 18.29
N LEU A 48 -9.65 0.89 17.52
CA LEU A 48 -10.31 2.07 18.10
C LEU A 48 -11.61 1.70 18.82
N ILE A 49 -12.46 0.87 18.18
CA ILE A 49 -13.73 0.43 18.77
C ILE A 49 -13.48 -0.36 20.04
N THR A 50 -12.55 -1.33 20.01
CA THR A 50 -12.23 -2.11 21.20
C THR A 50 -11.61 -1.26 22.29
N GLY A 51 -10.73 -0.31 21.96
CA GLY A 51 -10.16 0.62 22.93
C GLY A 51 -11.26 1.44 23.61
N TYR A 52 -12.18 2.01 22.84
CA TYR A 52 -13.30 2.80 23.36
C TYR A 52 -14.24 1.96 24.24
N ILE A 53 -14.65 0.78 23.78
CA ILE A 53 -15.49 -0.14 24.56
C ILE A 53 -14.77 -0.59 25.84
N GLY A 54 -13.47 -0.86 25.76
CA GLY A 54 -12.65 -1.27 26.90
C GLY A 54 -12.60 -0.23 28.02
N VAL A 55 -12.47 1.07 27.67
CA VAL A 55 -12.55 2.16 28.64
C VAL A 55 -13.97 2.28 29.21
N TYR A 56 -14.98 2.33 28.34
CA TYR A 56 -16.38 2.51 28.76
C TYR A 56 -16.89 1.38 29.67
N VAL A 57 -16.62 0.13 29.33
CA VAL A 57 -17.03 -1.05 30.12
C VAL A 57 -16.32 -1.06 31.46
N SER A 58 -15.03 -0.72 31.47
CA SER A 58 -14.27 -0.76 32.71
C SER A 58 -14.61 0.39 33.65
N ASP A 59 -14.87 1.62 33.17
CA ASP A 59 -15.33 2.72 34.03
C ASP A 59 -16.63 2.34 34.77
N LYS A 60 -17.53 1.60 34.10
CA LYS A 60 -18.78 1.10 34.69
C LYS A 60 -18.56 -0.03 35.69
N ILE A 61 -17.58 -0.90 35.48
CA ILE A 61 -17.26 -2.02 36.38
C ILE A 61 -16.44 -1.52 37.59
N LEU A 62 -15.41 -0.71 37.38
CA LEU A 62 -14.56 -0.11 38.41
C LEU A 62 -15.31 0.81 39.35
N ALA A 63 -16.31 1.55 38.87
CA ALA A 63 -17.18 2.36 39.72
C ALA A 63 -17.95 1.56 40.78
N SER A 64 -17.95 0.22 40.68
CA SER A 64 -18.67 -0.68 41.58
C SER A 64 -17.78 -1.55 42.49
N VAL A 65 -16.44 -1.47 42.42
CA VAL A 65 -15.54 -2.45 43.09
C VAL A 65 -14.25 -1.82 43.65
N THR A 66 -13.78 -2.30 44.80
CA THR A 66 -12.64 -1.76 45.59
C THR A 66 -11.33 -2.57 45.53
N VAL A 67 -11.24 -3.63 44.72
CA VAL A 67 -10.09 -4.56 44.74
C VAL A 67 -9.24 -4.49 43.46
N ASN A 68 -8.00 -4.02 43.61
CA ASN A 68 -6.99 -3.83 42.56
C ASN A 68 -6.57 -5.14 41.86
N GLY A 69 -7.15 -5.42 40.70
CA GLY A 69 -6.77 -6.55 39.82
C GLY A 69 -5.85 -6.16 38.66
N ILE A 70 -5.34 -7.15 37.91
CA ILE A 70 -4.55 -6.92 36.67
C ILE A 70 -5.39 -6.12 35.63
N GLY A 71 -6.70 -6.32 35.62
CA GLY A 71 -7.66 -5.62 34.77
C GLY A 71 -7.78 -4.14 35.08
N ASP A 72 -7.62 -3.73 36.34
CA ASP A 72 -7.63 -2.32 36.75
C ASP A 72 -6.35 -1.62 36.29
N THR A 73 -5.23 -2.33 36.32
CA THR A 73 -3.95 -1.82 35.79
C THR A 73 -4.06 -1.66 34.26
N VAL A 74 -4.51 -2.70 33.55
CA VAL A 74 -4.72 -2.64 32.10
C VAL A 74 -5.72 -1.54 31.74
N ASN A 75 -6.81 -1.38 32.50
CA ASN A 75 -7.76 -0.32 32.26
C ASN A 75 -7.17 1.07 32.51
N HIS A 76 -6.46 1.29 33.62
CA HIS A 76 -5.86 2.59 33.90
C HIS A 76 -4.88 2.99 32.78
N TRP A 77 -4.12 2.03 32.25
CA TRP A 77 -3.26 2.24 31.09
C TRP A 77 -4.05 2.58 29.81
N VAL A 78 -5.13 1.84 29.52
CA VAL A 78 -5.96 2.08 28.32
C VAL A 78 -6.78 3.36 28.42
N SER A 79 -7.30 3.72 29.60
CA SER A 79 -8.05 4.96 29.85
C SER A 79 -7.13 6.18 29.77
N THR A 80 -5.95 6.11 30.38
CA THR A 80 -5.00 7.24 30.42
C THR A 80 -4.26 7.43 29.09
N TYR A 81 -3.77 6.34 28.49
CA TYR A 81 -2.93 6.42 27.29
C TYR A 81 -3.64 6.01 26.00
N GLY A 82 -4.81 5.37 26.05
CA GLY A 82 -5.48 4.85 24.85
C GLY A 82 -5.87 5.95 23.85
N LEU A 83 -6.35 7.10 24.33
CA LEU A 83 -6.66 8.24 23.46
C LEU A 83 -5.38 8.84 22.83
N ILE A 84 -4.31 8.97 23.62
CA ILE A 84 -3.01 9.47 23.13
C ILE A 84 -2.42 8.51 22.09
N ILE A 85 -2.48 7.20 22.35
CA ILE A 85 -2.02 6.14 21.44
C ILE A 85 -2.85 6.18 20.15
N ALA A 86 -4.18 6.27 20.24
CA ALA A 86 -5.07 6.38 19.09
C ALA A 86 -4.72 7.59 18.21
N ILE A 87 -4.59 8.77 18.80
CA ILE A 87 -4.22 10.00 18.09
C ILE A 87 -2.82 9.86 17.46
N THR A 88 -1.85 9.32 18.20
CA THR A 88 -0.49 9.12 17.72
C THR A 88 -0.48 8.18 16.50
N ILE A 89 -1.24 7.09 16.54
CA ILE A 89 -1.36 6.17 15.41
C ILE A 89 -1.98 6.89 14.20
N ILE A 90 -3.03 7.70 14.38
CA ILE A 90 -3.64 8.48 13.28
C ILE A 90 -2.62 9.43 12.66
N ILE A 91 -1.87 10.16 13.48
CA ILE A 91 -0.82 11.08 13.01
C ILE A 91 0.24 10.32 12.23
N ILE A 92 0.67 9.15 12.70
CA ILE A 92 1.63 8.29 11.99
C ILE A 92 1.06 7.86 10.63
N PHE A 93 -0.20 7.46 10.56
CA PHE A 93 -0.85 7.10 9.29
C PHE A 93 -0.88 8.25 8.30
N ILE A 94 -1.23 9.46 8.75
CA ILE A 94 -1.24 10.68 7.92
C ILE A 94 0.18 11.01 7.46
N ALA A 95 1.16 10.94 8.36
CA ALA A 95 2.56 11.19 8.05
C ALA A 95 3.08 10.20 6.99
N ILE A 96 2.76 8.91 7.12
CA ILE A 96 3.11 7.89 6.11
C ILE A 96 2.42 8.19 4.78
N ALA A 97 1.12 8.51 4.79
CA ALA A 97 0.37 8.82 3.58
C ALA A 97 0.96 10.01 2.81
N PHE A 98 1.50 11.01 3.52
CA PHE A 98 2.19 12.15 2.92
C PHE A 98 3.63 11.82 2.50
N ALA A 99 4.36 11.05 3.30
CA ALA A 99 5.75 10.67 3.05
C ALA A 99 5.87 9.75 1.83
N LEU A 100 4.91 8.85 1.60
CA LEU A 100 4.94 7.92 0.47
C LEU A 100 5.11 8.61 -0.91
N PRO A 101 4.29 9.62 -1.31
CA PRO A 101 4.41 10.29 -2.60
C PRO A 101 5.46 11.41 -2.66
N THR A 102 5.87 11.99 -1.53
CA THR A 102 6.73 13.19 -1.50
C THR A 102 8.20 12.88 -1.25
N LEU A 103 8.50 11.84 -0.47
CA LEU A 103 9.86 11.56 -0.01
C LEU A 103 10.70 10.93 -1.12
N THR A 104 11.83 11.56 -1.44
CA THR A 104 12.83 11.12 -2.43
C THR A 104 14.23 11.14 -1.81
N GLY A 105 15.21 10.55 -2.51
CA GLY A 105 16.63 10.58 -2.12
C GLY A 105 17.07 9.45 -1.17
N GLN A 106 18.26 9.59 -0.59
CA GLN A 106 18.95 8.51 0.14
C GLN A 106 18.19 7.99 1.39
N GLN A 107 17.38 8.85 2.02
CA GLN A 107 16.52 8.44 3.14
C GLN A 107 15.48 7.39 2.69
N ARG A 108 15.08 7.45 1.42
CA ARG A 108 14.12 6.51 0.83
C ARG A 108 14.69 5.11 0.67
N ASP A 109 15.99 4.96 0.45
CA ASP A 109 16.64 3.66 0.28
C ASP A 109 16.55 2.82 1.56
N VAL A 110 16.65 3.48 2.73
CA VAL A 110 16.47 2.82 4.04
C VAL A 110 14.99 2.49 4.29
N LEU A 111 14.11 3.45 4.01
CA LEU A 111 12.67 3.29 4.22
C LEU A 111 12.06 2.25 3.29
N ASP A 112 12.59 2.03 2.08
CA ASP A 112 12.13 1.03 1.13
C ASP A 112 12.22 -0.42 1.65
N ASN A 113 13.00 -0.67 2.71
CA ASN A 113 13.03 -1.96 3.39
C ASN A 113 11.81 -2.18 4.29
N TRP A 114 11.06 -1.13 4.64
CA TRP A 114 9.83 -1.27 5.42
C TRP A 114 8.69 -1.82 4.56
N PRO A 115 7.81 -2.66 5.13
CA PRO A 115 6.79 -3.38 4.37
C PRO A 115 5.83 -2.45 3.60
N ILE A 116 5.45 -1.31 4.19
CA ILE A 116 4.52 -0.35 3.57
C ILE A 116 5.20 0.39 2.40
N PHE A 117 6.44 0.82 2.58
CA PHE A 117 7.23 1.55 1.59
C PHE A 117 7.62 0.64 0.41
N SER A 118 8.04 -0.59 0.69
CA SER A 118 8.32 -1.63 -0.31
C SER A 118 7.07 -1.96 -1.15
N LEU A 119 5.90 -2.05 -0.51
CA LEU A 119 4.62 -2.30 -1.18
C LEU A 119 4.24 -1.13 -2.10
N TYR A 120 4.37 0.10 -1.60
CA TYR A 120 4.14 1.30 -2.40
C TYR A 120 5.08 1.39 -3.60
N LYS A 121 6.39 1.12 -3.40
CA LYS A 121 7.39 1.05 -4.47
C LYS A 121 7.01 0.05 -5.55
N THR A 122 6.71 -1.19 -5.15
CA THR A 122 6.32 -2.27 -6.09
C THR A 122 5.04 -1.92 -6.85
N ALA A 123 4.05 -1.33 -6.18
CA ALA A 123 2.81 -0.91 -6.81
C ALA A 123 3.02 0.26 -7.78
N THR A 124 3.92 1.18 -7.42
CA THR A 124 4.31 2.31 -8.25
C THR A 124 5.07 1.84 -9.49
N ALA A 125 5.97 0.87 -9.35
CA ALA A 125 6.64 0.22 -10.47
C ALA A 125 5.63 -0.41 -11.43
N ALA A 126 4.66 -1.17 -10.91
CA ALA A 126 3.56 -1.72 -11.70
C ALA A 126 2.77 -0.64 -12.46
N SER A 127 2.53 0.51 -11.83
CA SER A 127 1.86 1.66 -12.47
C SER A 127 2.65 2.25 -13.61
N VAL A 128 3.93 2.53 -13.36
CA VAL A 128 4.85 3.13 -14.32
C VAL A 128 5.03 2.20 -15.52
N LEU A 129 5.29 0.91 -15.29
CA LEU A 129 5.46 -0.09 -16.35
C LEU A 129 4.17 -0.28 -17.17
N ASN A 130 3.02 -0.33 -16.52
CA ASN A 130 1.74 -0.45 -17.22
C ASN A 130 1.48 0.77 -18.11
N THR A 131 1.64 1.98 -17.57
CA THR A 131 1.44 3.21 -18.36
C THR A 131 2.43 3.27 -19.52
N LEU A 132 3.72 3.03 -19.26
CA LEU A 132 4.74 3.08 -20.29
C LEU A 132 4.49 2.04 -21.39
N GLY A 133 4.19 0.79 -21.01
CA GLY A 133 3.86 -0.29 -21.95
C GLY A 133 2.65 0.04 -22.82
N ASN A 134 1.60 0.64 -22.23
CA ASN A 134 0.43 1.10 -23.00
C ASN A 134 0.77 2.23 -23.98
N LEU A 135 1.56 3.23 -23.55
CA LEU A 135 1.97 4.33 -24.44
C LEU A 135 2.81 3.82 -25.62
N LEU A 136 3.76 2.91 -25.36
CA LEU A 136 4.56 2.28 -26.41
C LEU A 136 3.72 1.38 -27.33
N ALA A 137 2.75 0.62 -26.79
CA ALA A 137 1.80 -0.15 -27.59
C ALA A 137 0.96 0.74 -28.50
N CYS A 138 0.71 1.98 -28.07
CA CYS A 138 0.03 2.99 -28.88
C CYS A 138 0.92 3.61 -29.98
N GLY A 139 2.17 3.17 -30.10
CA GLY A 139 3.13 3.66 -31.09
C GLY A 139 3.83 4.95 -30.70
N LEU A 140 3.70 5.42 -29.44
CA LEU A 140 4.53 6.53 -28.97
C LEU A 140 5.98 6.08 -28.83
N LYS A 141 6.91 6.99 -29.14
CA LYS A 141 8.33 6.76 -28.87
C LYS A 141 8.58 6.83 -27.36
N LEU A 142 9.63 6.13 -26.90
CA LEU A 142 9.99 6.07 -25.49
C LEU A 142 10.21 7.45 -24.87
N ASP A 143 10.90 8.35 -25.59
CA ASP A 143 11.20 9.70 -25.10
C ASP A 143 9.93 10.54 -24.89
N ASP A 144 9.01 10.48 -25.86
CA ASP A 144 7.71 11.17 -25.79
C ASP A 144 6.85 10.57 -24.66
N ALA A 145 6.82 9.24 -24.54
CA ALA A 145 6.06 8.55 -23.50
C ALA A 145 6.57 8.91 -22.08
N LEU A 146 7.90 9.00 -21.89
CA LEU A 146 8.49 9.41 -20.62
C LEU A 146 8.19 10.89 -20.30
N ALA A 147 8.23 11.77 -21.29
CA ALA A 147 7.89 13.18 -21.12
C ALA A 147 6.41 13.36 -20.72
N GLU A 148 5.50 12.63 -21.36
CA GLU A 148 4.07 12.63 -21.01
C GLU A 148 3.82 12.13 -19.58
N MET A 149 4.56 11.11 -19.15
CA MET A 149 4.42 10.55 -17.79
C MET A 149 4.95 11.49 -16.70
N GLU A 150 5.83 12.43 -17.03
CA GLU A 150 6.45 13.35 -16.08
C GLU A 150 5.51 14.48 -15.63
N GLN A 151 4.61 14.94 -16.52
CA GLN A 151 3.85 16.17 -16.33
C GLN A 151 2.73 16.12 -15.27
N GLN A 152 2.38 14.93 -14.75
CA GLN A 152 1.23 14.80 -13.84
C GLN A 152 1.38 13.69 -12.79
N ARG A 153 2.57 13.56 -12.17
CA ARG A 153 2.84 12.51 -11.16
C ARG A 153 3.46 13.04 -9.87
N SER A 154 3.38 12.22 -8.83
CA SER A 154 3.97 12.50 -7.52
C SER A 154 5.48 12.75 -7.62
N THR A 155 6.02 13.52 -6.68
CA THR A 155 7.46 13.87 -6.63
C THR A 155 8.34 12.62 -6.71
N TYR A 156 7.95 11.53 -6.03
CA TYR A 156 8.63 10.25 -6.10
C TYR A 156 8.70 9.66 -7.51
N ILE A 157 7.57 9.60 -8.23
CA ILE A 157 7.55 9.03 -9.58
C ILE A 157 8.29 9.94 -10.56
N ARG A 158 8.14 11.26 -10.40
CA ARG A 158 8.83 12.25 -11.24
C ARG A 158 10.35 12.11 -11.13
N ASP A 159 10.89 11.91 -9.93
CA ASP A 159 12.33 11.67 -9.73
C ASP A 159 12.82 10.43 -10.49
N HIS A 160 12.07 9.32 -10.43
CA HIS A 160 12.41 8.12 -11.19
C HIS A 160 12.28 8.33 -12.70
N ILE A 161 11.24 9.00 -13.20
CA ILE A 161 11.08 9.28 -14.63
C ILE A 161 12.21 10.19 -15.14
N ALA A 162 12.59 11.21 -14.38
CA ALA A 162 13.71 12.08 -14.73
C ALA A 162 15.03 11.29 -14.86
N LYS A 163 15.29 10.36 -13.94
CA LYS A 163 16.42 9.43 -14.02
C LYS A 163 16.35 8.54 -15.27
N MET A 164 15.16 8.02 -15.62
CA MET A 164 14.98 7.21 -16.84
C MET A 164 15.32 8.03 -18.10
N ARG A 165 14.83 9.27 -18.19
CA ARG A 165 15.13 10.17 -19.32
C ARG A 165 16.62 10.48 -19.42
N GLN A 166 17.31 10.66 -18.30
CA GLN A 166 18.76 10.86 -18.28
C GLN A 166 19.51 9.60 -18.74
N GLN A 167 19.12 8.43 -18.25
CA GLN A 167 19.73 7.14 -18.61
C GLN A 167 19.49 6.75 -20.07
N ARG A 168 18.42 7.24 -20.68
CA ARG A 168 18.10 7.05 -22.09
C ARG A 168 19.12 7.70 -23.04
N ILE A 169 19.81 8.76 -22.62
CA ILE A 169 20.80 9.43 -23.44
C ILE A 169 21.97 8.47 -23.72
N GLY A 170 22.10 8.04 -24.97
CA GLY A 170 23.15 7.10 -25.40
C GLY A 170 22.87 5.63 -25.06
N GLN A 171 21.67 5.29 -24.57
CA GLN A 171 21.29 3.91 -24.22
C GLN A 171 20.13 3.41 -25.07
N THR A 172 20.34 2.28 -25.74
CA THR A 172 19.33 1.64 -26.58
C THR A 172 18.56 0.56 -25.83
N ASN A 173 19.18 -0.09 -24.83
CA ASN A 173 18.55 -1.16 -24.06
C ASN A 173 17.54 -0.59 -23.05
N LEU A 174 16.26 -0.96 -23.22
CA LEU A 174 15.17 -0.50 -22.35
C LEU A 174 15.38 -0.87 -20.89
N GLY A 175 15.87 -2.07 -20.60
CA GLY A 175 16.12 -2.55 -19.23
C GLY A 175 17.17 -1.71 -18.50
N CYS A 176 18.12 -1.12 -19.23
CA CYS A 176 19.07 -0.16 -18.67
C CYS A 176 18.46 1.24 -18.46
N VAL A 177 17.52 1.64 -19.32
CA VAL A 177 16.84 2.95 -19.23
C VAL A 177 15.90 3.02 -18.03
N ILE A 178 15.25 1.90 -17.67
CA ILE A 178 14.32 1.85 -16.54
C ILE A 178 15.00 1.49 -15.22
N ASP A 179 16.33 1.26 -15.23
CA ASP A 179 17.12 0.89 -14.07
C ASP A 179 17.38 2.06 -13.12
N THR A 180 16.32 2.48 -12.44
CA THR A 180 16.34 3.60 -11.49
C THR A 180 16.25 3.15 -10.04
N GLY A 181 16.34 1.84 -9.80
CA GLY A 181 16.07 1.23 -8.49
C GLY A 181 14.58 1.09 -8.14
N LEU A 182 13.66 1.45 -9.05
CA LEU A 182 12.20 1.34 -8.85
C LEU A 182 11.69 -0.09 -8.97
N LEU A 183 12.26 -0.88 -9.89
CA LEU A 183 11.80 -2.24 -10.23
C LEU A 183 12.36 -3.30 -9.28
N LEU A 184 11.68 -4.44 -9.19
CA LEU A 184 12.21 -5.63 -8.52
C LEU A 184 13.45 -6.15 -9.28
N PRO A 185 14.55 -6.53 -8.58
CA PRO A 185 15.81 -6.92 -9.23
C PRO A 185 15.66 -8.07 -10.24
N PHE A 186 14.82 -9.06 -9.93
CA PHE A 186 14.55 -10.20 -10.81
C PHE A 186 13.88 -9.80 -12.13
N GLU A 187 12.88 -8.92 -12.05
CA GLU A 187 12.14 -8.42 -13.22
C GLU A 187 13.03 -7.49 -14.06
N LEU A 188 13.86 -6.68 -13.40
CA LEU A 188 14.82 -5.81 -14.07
C LEU A 188 15.86 -6.60 -14.87
N SER A 189 16.43 -7.67 -14.29
CA SER A 189 17.38 -8.53 -15.01
C SER A 189 16.75 -9.16 -16.25
N THR A 190 15.50 -9.61 -16.14
CA THR A 190 14.73 -10.14 -17.27
C THR A 190 14.54 -9.08 -18.36
N LEU A 191 14.21 -7.84 -17.98
CA LEU A 191 14.05 -6.72 -18.91
C LEU A 191 15.37 -6.27 -19.55
N LYS A 192 16.51 -6.38 -18.85
CA LYS A 192 17.84 -6.10 -19.42
C LYS A 192 18.23 -7.12 -20.50
N ILE A 193 17.88 -8.39 -20.28
CA ILE A 193 18.16 -9.48 -21.23
C ILE A 193 17.21 -9.42 -22.43
N LEU A 194 15.91 -9.23 -22.21
CA LEU A 194 14.90 -9.24 -23.28
C LEU A 194 14.77 -7.88 -23.99
N GLY A 195 15.11 -6.78 -23.32
CA GLY A 195 15.02 -5.42 -23.83
C GLY A 195 16.08 -5.04 -24.86
N SER A 196 16.88 -5.99 -25.33
CA SER A 196 17.68 -5.85 -26.55
C SER A 196 16.88 -6.18 -27.83
N HIS A 197 15.67 -6.76 -27.70
CA HIS A 197 14.79 -7.09 -28.81
C HIS A 197 13.67 -6.04 -28.97
N SER A 198 13.19 -5.86 -30.21
CA SER A 198 12.45 -4.66 -30.67
C SER A 198 11.06 -4.43 -30.07
N ASP A 199 10.48 -5.38 -29.33
CA ASP A 199 9.09 -5.30 -28.89
C ASP A 199 8.95 -5.03 -27.38
N TYR A 200 9.07 -3.75 -27.02
CA TYR A 200 9.11 -3.26 -25.64
C TYR A 200 7.77 -3.29 -24.91
N ALA A 201 6.68 -3.02 -25.62
CA ALA A 201 5.34 -2.92 -25.07
C ALA A 201 4.88 -4.21 -24.36
N PRO A 202 4.92 -5.40 -24.99
CA PRO A 202 4.47 -6.64 -24.34
C PRO A 202 5.32 -7.02 -23.12
N LEU A 203 6.63 -6.74 -23.15
CA LEU A 203 7.53 -7.01 -22.03
C LEU A 203 7.20 -6.15 -20.81
N LEU A 204 6.96 -4.85 -21.01
CA LEU A 204 6.58 -3.93 -19.95
C LEU A 204 5.22 -4.26 -19.35
N LEU A 205 4.23 -4.60 -20.19
CA LEU A 205 2.88 -4.99 -19.73
C LEU A 205 2.93 -6.26 -18.90
N ARG A 206 3.68 -7.28 -19.34
CA ARG A 206 3.85 -8.54 -18.58
C ARG A 206 4.55 -8.31 -17.24
N SER A 207 5.59 -7.48 -17.20
CA SER A 207 6.25 -7.14 -15.95
C SER A 207 5.32 -6.33 -15.02
N ALA A 208 4.50 -5.44 -15.58
CA ALA A 208 3.50 -4.70 -14.81
C ALA A 208 2.48 -5.63 -14.16
N GLU A 209 1.97 -6.63 -14.89
CA GLU A 209 1.07 -7.66 -14.36
C GLU A 209 1.72 -8.45 -13.22
N ASN A 210 2.97 -8.90 -13.38
CA ASN A 210 3.72 -9.60 -12.33
C ASN A 210 3.84 -8.75 -11.05
N HIS A 211 4.19 -7.47 -11.18
CA HIS A 211 4.27 -6.55 -10.06
C HIS A 211 2.91 -6.34 -9.39
N GLN A 212 1.83 -6.22 -10.16
CA GLN A 212 0.46 -6.10 -9.62
C GLN A 212 0.03 -7.36 -8.86
N LEU A 213 0.35 -8.55 -9.38
CA LEU A 213 0.07 -9.82 -8.69
C LEU A 213 0.84 -9.92 -7.38
N ASN A 214 2.10 -9.50 -7.35
CA ASN A 214 2.91 -9.48 -6.12
C ASN A 214 2.34 -8.50 -5.09
N VAL A 215 1.93 -7.30 -5.52
CA VAL A 215 1.26 -6.31 -4.65
C VAL A 215 -0.03 -6.87 -4.09
N LYS A 216 -0.90 -7.47 -4.92
CA LYS A 216 -2.15 -8.10 -4.46
C LYS A 216 -1.86 -9.18 -3.41
N LYS A 217 -0.94 -10.12 -3.69
CA LYS A 217 -0.57 -11.20 -2.76
C LYS A 217 -0.02 -10.67 -1.44
N ARG A 218 0.89 -9.69 -1.48
CA ARG A 218 1.49 -9.08 -0.27
C ARG A 218 0.44 -8.33 0.54
N LEU A 219 -0.42 -7.55 -0.11
CA LEU A 219 -1.49 -6.79 0.53
C LEU A 219 -2.49 -7.73 1.22
N THR A 220 -2.92 -8.81 0.56
CA THR A 220 -3.82 -9.80 1.18
C THR A 220 -3.16 -10.51 2.36
N ARG A 221 -1.89 -10.91 2.25
CA ARG A 221 -1.17 -11.53 3.39
C ARG A 221 -1.04 -10.57 4.56
N MET A 222 -0.64 -9.32 4.30
CA MET A 222 -0.44 -8.31 5.33
C MET A 222 -1.76 -7.96 6.01
N SER A 223 -2.83 -7.75 5.25
CA SER A 223 -4.18 -7.51 5.79
C SER A 223 -4.67 -8.68 6.63
N ASN A 224 -4.50 -9.92 6.15
CA ASN A 224 -4.91 -11.11 6.92
C ASN A 224 -4.09 -11.28 8.20
N LEU A 225 -2.78 -11.02 8.16
CA LEU A 225 -1.92 -11.10 9.35
C LEU A 225 -2.31 -10.03 10.38
N LEU A 226 -2.46 -8.77 9.93
CA LEU A 226 -2.89 -7.65 10.77
C LEU A 226 -4.27 -7.88 11.38
N ASN A 227 -5.23 -8.38 10.60
CA ASN A 227 -6.58 -8.70 11.08
C ASN A 227 -6.55 -9.80 12.15
N LYS A 228 -5.77 -10.87 11.94
CA LYS A 228 -5.62 -11.94 12.93
C LYS A 228 -4.96 -11.45 14.22
N MET A 229 -3.89 -10.64 14.11
CA MET A 229 -3.21 -10.06 15.26
C MET A 229 -4.12 -9.08 16.01
N GLY A 230 -4.83 -8.22 15.29
CA GLY A 230 -5.80 -7.29 15.87
C GLY A 230 -6.88 -8.03 16.65
N LEU A 231 -7.48 -9.07 16.04
CA LEU A 231 -8.48 -9.90 16.71
C LEU A 231 -7.92 -10.58 17.97
N LEU A 232 -6.70 -11.11 17.92
CA LEU A 232 -6.05 -11.74 19.07
C LEU A 232 -5.85 -10.74 20.21
N VAL A 233 -5.34 -9.54 19.90
CA VAL A 233 -5.17 -8.45 20.89
C VAL A 233 -6.51 -8.09 21.53
N VAL A 234 -7.58 -7.99 20.74
CA VAL A 234 -8.93 -7.71 21.25
C VAL A 234 -9.42 -8.82 22.18
N ILE A 235 -9.26 -10.09 21.80
CA ILE A 235 -9.66 -11.23 22.64
C ILE A 235 -8.88 -11.21 23.96
N LEU A 236 -7.59 -10.92 23.93
CA LEU A 236 -6.73 -10.87 25.11
C LEU A 236 -7.14 -9.71 26.04
N LEU A 237 -7.40 -8.52 25.47
CA LEU A 237 -7.90 -7.36 26.21
C LEU A 237 -9.24 -7.64 26.90
N LEU A 238 -10.22 -8.15 26.15
CA LEU A 238 -11.53 -8.49 26.71
C LEU A 238 -11.44 -9.65 27.72
N GLY A 239 -10.60 -10.65 27.45
CA GLY A 239 -10.35 -11.76 28.36
C GLY A 239 -9.75 -11.30 29.68
N CYS A 240 -8.80 -10.37 29.66
CA CYS A 240 -8.26 -9.77 30.88
C CYS A 240 -9.35 -9.00 31.65
N LEU A 241 -10.16 -8.17 30.97
CA LEU A 241 -11.22 -7.38 31.62
C LEU A 241 -12.32 -8.26 32.24
N ILE A 242 -12.80 -9.25 31.49
CA ILE A 242 -13.84 -10.18 31.96
C ILE A 242 -13.27 -11.08 33.06
N GLY A 243 -12.04 -11.56 32.90
CA GLY A 243 -11.36 -12.41 33.89
C GLY A 243 -11.22 -11.72 35.24
N THR A 244 -10.90 -10.42 35.24
CA THR A 244 -10.84 -9.65 36.49
C THR A 244 -12.21 -9.41 37.10
N ALA A 245 -13.23 -9.09 36.29
CA ALA A 245 -14.61 -8.96 36.78
C ALA A 245 -15.12 -10.28 37.39
N MET A 246 -14.83 -11.42 36.77
CA MET A 246 -15.22 -12.74 37.27
C MET A 246 -14.47 -13.12 38.56
N SER A 247 -13.16 -12.88 38.62
CA SER A 247 -12.36 -13.11 39.83
C SER A 247 -12.87 -12.27 40.99
N GLN A 248 -13.31 -11.04 40.71
CA GLN A 248 -13.87 -10.14 41.72
C GLN A 248 -15.22 -10.65 42.23
N LEU A 249 -16.15 -11.07 41.35
CA LEU A 249 -17.45 -11.63 41.76
C LEU A 249 -17.30 -12.86 42.67
N LEU A 250 -16.39 -13.77 42.35
CA LEU A 250 -16.09 -14.94 43.18
C LEU A 250 -15.53 -14.56 44.55
N SER A 251 -14.69 -13.52 44.63
CA SER A 251 -14.17 -13.03 45.91
C SER A 251 -15.24 -12.37 46.79
N THR A 252 -16.25 -11.74 46.20
CA THR A 252 -17.38 -11.13 46.93
C THR A 252 -18.43 -12.15 47.41
N VAL A 253 -18.56 -13.30 46.75
CA VAL A 253 -19.55 -14.35 47.11
C VAL A 253 -19.01 -15.33 48.16
N ASN A 254 -17.68 -15.40 48.35
CA ASN A 254 -17.04 -16.28 49.34
C ASN A 254 -16.90 -15.65 50.75
N PHE A 255 -17.83 -14.75 51.14
CA PHE A 255 -18.02 -14.31 52.52
C PHE A 255 -19.29 -14.91 53.11
#